data_AF-A0A7W3W6D2-F1
#
_entry.id   AF-A0A7W3W6D2-F1
#
_cell.length_a   1.000
_cell.length_b   1.000
_cell.length_c   1.000
_cell.angle_alpha   90.00
_cell.angle_beta   90.00
_cell.angle_gamma   90.00
#
_symmetry.space_group_name_H-M   'P 1'
#
loop_
_entity.id
_entity.type
_entity.pdbx_description
1 polymer ?
#
loop_
_entity_poly.entity_id
_entity_poly.type
_entity_poly.pdbx_seq_one_letter_code
_entity_poly.pdbx_strand_id
1 'polypeptide(L)'
;MPPRKPTGLIVGLCLGAVAVLALGVVAIVSLNRGPGPSNAGYQAAPPSPSSAYELPPTSGSSAPSSTPTSPSESPSTSASAGPHKILKLADHPILQDPNAGLQNRVCNLPPWTSTQDGAEAFFTAASKCLDAAWGPFLESYNLPFTPPALHFPTGPSFDTECGTIQVGIATAAYYCENNLYVPFKGLQTDQYGNNPGVYLALFAHEYGHHVQEVAGIMDAAWQKIYAAGQNSPEGLDMSRRKELQAQCFSGMFLGAHVDRGGTITRDMYNKAWNDQETRGDNTSRSHDHGTNAHYAQWWRAGAKDNRIADCNTFAASASDVS
;
A
#
# COMPACT_ATOMS: atom_id res chain seq x y z
N MET A 1 -7.69 -23.38 -62.91
CA MET A 1 -8.04 -22.01 -62.47
C MET A 1 -9.50 -22.01 -62.07
N PRO A 2 -9.87 -21.81 -60.79
CA PRO A 2 -11.26 -21.60 -60.42
C PRO A 2 -11.65 -20.12 -60.62
N PRO A 3 -12.94 -19.83 -60.91
CA PRO A 3 -13.38 -18.55 -61.47
C PRO A 3 -13.58 -17.46 -60.41
N ARG A 4 -13.54 -16.21 -60.88
CA ARG A 4 -13.66 -14.96 -60.11
C ARG A 4 -15.09 -14.38 -60.14
N LYS A 5 -15.41 -13.66 -59.04
CA LYS A 5 -16.33 -12.49 -58.86
C LYS A 5 -17.83 -12.76 -58.56
N PRO A 6 -18.55 -11.83 -57.90
CA PRO A 6 -18.28 -10.38 -57.75
C PRO A 6 -18.38 -9.76 -56.35
N THR A 7 -17.82 -8.54 -56.28
CA THR A 7 -17.91 -7.53 -55.22
C THR A 7 -19.33 -6.96 -55.14
N GLY A 8 -19.88 -6.83 -53.94
CA GLY A 8 -21.13 -6.13 -53.65
C GLY A 8 -20.96 -5.16 -52.48
N LEU A 9 -21.16 -3.88 -52.76
CA LEU A 9 -21.16 -2.74 -51.86
C LEU A 9 -22.52 -2.67 -51.15
N ILE A 10 -22.57 -2.65 -49.82
CA ILE A 10 -23.75 -2.18 -49.06
C ILE A 10 -23.28 -1.17 -48.01
N VAL A 11 -23.49 0.10 -48.34
CA VAL A 11 -23.49 1.24 -47.42
C VAL A 11 -24.96 1.52 -47.08
N GLY A 12 -25.26 1.66 -45.79
CA GLY A 12 -26.45 2.38 -45.32
C GLY A 12 -27.30 1.63 -44.30
N LEU A 13 -27.06 1.89 -43.01
CA LEU A 13 -28.08 2.04 -41.96
C LEU A 13 -27.41 2.48 -40.65
N CYS A 14 -27.08 3.77 -40.56
CA CYS A 14 -26.90 4.46 -39.28
C CYS A 14 -28.23 5.13 -38.90
N LEU A 15 -28.39 5.38 -37.58
CA LEU A 15 -29.33 6.33 -36.96
C LEU A 15 -30.72 5.82 -36.53
N GLY A 16 -30.78 4.69 -35.81
CA GLY A 16 -32.00 4.27 -35.09
C GLY A 16 -31.82 3.79 -33.64
N ALA A 17 -30.63 3.33 -33.24
CA ALA A 17 -30.48 2.58 -31.99
C ALA A 17 -29.91 3.36 -30.79
N VAL A 18 -29.44 4.60 -30.97
CA VAL A 18 -28.72 5.34 -29.90
C VAL A 18 -29.68 6.16 -29.01
N ALA A 19 -30.88 6.51 -29.49
CA ALA A 19 -31.81 7.35 -28.73
C ALA A 19 -32.64 6.60 -27.66
N VAL A 20 -32.76 5.26 -27.76
CA VAL A 20 -33.60 4.48 -26.81
C VAL A 20 -32.83 4.05 -25.55
N LEU A 21 -31.49 3.97 -25.61
CA LEU A 21 -30.67 3.59 -24.44
C LEU A 21 -30.40 4.76 -23.48
N ALA A 22 -30.44 6.01 -23.95
CA ALA A 22 -30.15 7.18 -23.11
C ALA A 22 -31.30 7.54 -22.14
N LEU A 23 -32.56 7.24 -22.48
CA LEU A 23 -33.72 7.54 -21.61
C LEU A 23 -33.98 6.44 -20.56
N GLY A 24 -33.53 5.20 -20.81
CA GLY A 24 -33.68 4.08 -19.86
C GLY A 24 -32.78 4.20 -18.62
N VAL A 25 -31.60 4.81 -18.77
CA VAL A 25 -30.62 4.94 -17.67
C VAL A 25 -31.01 6.05 -16.67
N VAL A 26 -31.68 7.12 -17.12
CA VAL A 26 -32.08 8.23 -16.24
C VAL A 26 -33.26 7.87 -15.33
N ALA A 27 -34.13 6.96 -15.75
CA ALA A 27 -35.29 6.54 -14.94
C ALA A 27 -34.93 5.60 -13.77
N ILE A 28 -33.88 4.79 -13.90
CA ILE A 28 -33.48 3.82 -12.86
C ILE A 28 -32.74 4.50 -11.68
N VAL A 29 -32.06 5.62 -11.91
CA VAL A 29 -31.32 6.34 -10.86
C VAL A 29 -32.25 7.10 -9.91
N SER A 30 -33.51 7.37 -10.30
CA SER A 30 -34.43 8.18 -9.49
C SER A 30 -35.32 7.38 -8.54
N LEU A 31 -35.35 6.04 -8.61
CA LEU A 31 -36.28 5.21 -7.83
C LEU A 31 -35.66 4.42 -6.66
N ASN A 32 -34.34 4.49 -6.45
CA ASN A 32 -33.65 3.74 -5.39
C ASN A 32 -33.10 4.60 -4.23
N ARG A 33 -33.63 5.80 -3.99
CA ARG A 33 -33.34 6.55 -2.76
C ARG A 33 -34.10 5.98 -1.57
N GLY A 34 -33.55 4.93 -0.97
CA GLY A 34 -33.92 4.49 0.38
C GLY A 34 -33.56 5.53 1.44
N PRO A 35 -34.23 5.53 2.61
CA PRO A 35 -34.01 6.51 3.66
C PRO A 35 -32.59 6.40 4.22
N GLY A 36 -31.92 7.54 4.35
CA GLY A 36 -30.53 7.61 4.83
C GLY A 36 -30.37 7.06 6.25
N PRO A 37 -29.19 6.52 6.60
CA PRO A 37 -28.94 5.99 7.92
C PRO A 37 -28.99 7.11 8.97
N SER A 38 -29.88 6.90 9.95
CA SER A 38 -30.02 7.65 11.17
C SER A 38 -28.70 7.71 11.97
N ASN A 39 -28.38 8.91 12.46
CA ASN A 39 -27.28 9.19 13.38
C ASN A 39 -27.34 8.25 14.60
N ALA A 40 -26.48 7.22 14.60
CA ALA A 40 -26.13 6.51 15.83
C ALA A 40 -25.19 7.41 16.62
N GLY A 41 -25.65 7.83 17.81
CA GLY A 41 -24.95 8.78 18.66
C GLY A 41 -23.58 8.27 19.10
N TYR A 42 -22.57 9.12 18.90
CA TYR A 42 -21.30 9.03 19.61
C TYR A 42 -21.57 9.23 21.10
N GLN A 43 -21.44 8.18 21.90
CA GLN A 43 -21.28 8.31 23.34
C GLN A 43 -19.85 8.81 23.61
N ALA A 44 -19.76 9.97 24.26
CA ALA A 44 -18.50 10.49 24.77
C ALA A 44 -17.93 9.52 25.82
N ALA A 45 -16.62 9.28 25.76
CA ALA A 45 -15.90 8.48 26.74
C ALA A 45 -16.06 9.06 28.16
N PRO A 46 -16.16 8.21 29.20
CA PRO A 46 -16.23 8.69 30.59
C PRO A 46 -14.90 9.34 31.01
N PRO A 47 -14.92 10.39 31.84
CA PRO A 47 -13.70 11.04 32.30
C PRO A 47 -12.95 10.14 33.30
N SER A 48 -11.63 10.03 33.11
CA SER A 48 -10.71 9.41 34.07
C SER A 48 -10.77 10.10 35.43
N PRO A 49 -10.71 9.37 36.56
CA PRO A 49 -10.73 9.98 37.87
C PRO A 49 -9.40 10.70 38.18
N SER A 50 -9.50 12.00 38.43
CA SER A 50 -8.47 12.79 39.09
C SER A 50 -8.31 12.30 40.53
N SER A 51 -7.16 11.75 40.88
CA SER A 51 -6.79 11.46 42.26
C SER A 51 -5.86 12.56 42.77
N ALA A 52 -6.32 13.29 43.78
CA ALA A 52 -5.56 14.31 44.48
C ALA A 52 -4.43 13.66 45.28
N TYR A 53 -3.23 14.21 45.16
CA TYR A 53 -2.10 13.88 46.01
C TYR A 53 -2.32 14.46 47.42
N GLU A 54 -2.35 13.58 48.43
CA GLU A 54 -2.31 13.96 49.84
C GLU A 54 -0.95 13.58 50.43
N LEU A 55 -0.24 14.57 50.99
CA LEU A 55 1.06 14.39 51.64
C LEU A 55 0.86 13.78 53.05
N PRO A 56 1.64 12.74 53.44
CA PRO A 56 1.59 12.23 54.81
C PRO A 56 2.52 13.03 55.75
N PRO A 57 2.21 13.08 57.07
CA PRO A 57 2.97 13.83 58.04
C PRO A 57 4.24 13.08 58.48
N THR A 58 5.23 13.89 58.85
CA THR A 58 6.49 13.48 59.47
C THR A 58 6.28 13.02 60.90
N SER A 59 6.86 11.88 61.26
CA SER A 59 7.25 11.55 62.64
C SER A 59 8.32 10.47 62.62
N GLY A 60 9.47 10.78 63.19
CA GLY A 60 10.62 9.89 63.29
C GLY A 60 10.51 8.90 64.44
N SER A 61 11.23 7.78 64.31
CA SER A 61 11.92 7.14 65.44
C SER A 61 12.96 6.13 64.94
N SER A 62 13.92 5.88 65.80
CA SER A 62 15.29 5.42 65.53
C SER A 62 15.46 3.88 65.39
N ALA A 63 16.46 3.51 64.57
CA ALA A 63 17.34 2.31 64.42
C ALA A 63 17.28 1.13 65.46
N PRO A 64 17.90 -0.08 65.22
CA PRO A 64 18.92 -0.41 64.20
C PRO A 64 18.83 -1.79 63.46
N SER A 65 19.58 -1.85 62.37
CA SER A 65 20.24 -2.96 61.64
C SER A 65 19.92 -4.44 61.91
N SER A 66 19.60 -5.14 60.83
CA SER A 66 20.21 -6.44 60.49
C SER A 66 20.12 -6.71 58.98
N THR A 67 21.25 -6.68 58.29
CA THR A 67 21.41 -6.95 56.85
C THR A 67 21.47 -8.46 56.58
N PRO A 68 20.78 -8.95 55.55
CA PRO A 68 21.25 -10.10 54.78
C PRO A 68 21.64 -9.65 53.37
N THR A 69 22.88 -9.94 53.00
CA THR A 69 23.46 -9.71 51.69
C THR A 69 22.78 -10.60 50.65
N SER A 70 21.90 -10.03 49.81
CA SER A 70 21.49 -10.68 48.55
C SER A 70 22.53 -10.41 47.47
N PRO A 71 22.88 -11.40 46.62
CA PRO A 71 23.80 -11.18 45.54
C PRO A 71 23.20 -10.21 44.52
N SER A 72 23.94 -9.16 44.22
CA SER A 72 23.67 -8.21 43.15
C SER A 72 23.75 -8.96 41.82
N GLU A 73 22.59 -9.33 41.26
CA GLU A 73 22.49 -9.58 39.82
C GLU A 73 22.82 -8.25 39.13
N SER A 74 24.02 -8.16 38.56
CA SER A 74 24.33 -7.14 37.56
C SER A 74 23.21 -7.19 36.52
N PRO A 75 22.60 -6.05 36.14
CA PRO A 75 21.79 -6.02 34.96
C PRO A 75 22.74 -6.34 33.80
N SER A 76 22.60 -7.53 33.23
CA SER A 76 23.12 -7.82 31.91
C SER A 76 22.55 -6.75 31.00
N THR A 77 23.34 -5.73 30.69
CA THR A 77 23.05 -4.78 29.63
C THR A 77 22.93 -5.61 28.37
N SER A 78 21.70 -5.99 28.01
CA SER A 78 21.38 -6.52 26.69
C SER A 78 21.91 -5.49 25.72
N ALA A 79 23.06 -5.77 25.12
CA ALA A 79 23.54 -5.01 24.00
C ALA A 79 22.38 -4.95 23.02
N SER A 80 21.93 -3.74 22.69
CA SER A 80 20.88 -3.50 21.69
C SER A 80 21.23 -4.35 20.48
N ALA A 81 20.46 -5.40 20.22
CA ALA A 81 20.65 -6.20 19.03
C ALA A 81 20.60 -5.24 17.83
N GLY A 82 21.52 -5.39 16.89
CA GLY A 82 21.54 -4.57 15.69
C GLY A 82 20.23 -4.66 14.89
N PRO A 83 20.08 -3.88 13.82
CA PRO A 83 18.88 -3.89 13.02
C PRO A 83 18.50 -5.31 12.58
N HIS A 84 17.25 -5.72 12.80
CA HIS A 84 16.78 -7.07 12.47
C HIS A 84 15.31 -7.06 12.05
N LYS A 85 14.95 -7.97 11.14
CA LYS A 85 13.55 -8.19 10.72
C LYS A 85 12.71 -8.68 11.91
N ILE A 86 11.44 -8.27 11.97
CA ILE A 86 10.48 -8.72 12.97
C ILE A 86 9.36 -9.50 12.26
N LEU A 87 9.37 -10.82 12.40
CA LEU A 87 8.44 -11.71 11.68
C LEU A 87 7.08 -11.75 12.39
N LYS A 88 6.33 -10.66 12.28
CA LYS A 88 5.00 -10.46 12.86
C LYS A 88 4.04 -9.87 11.83
N LEU A 89 2.74 -10.04 12.08
CA LEU A 89 1.66 -9.54 11.24
C LEU A 89 0.89 -8.45 11.99
N ALA A 90 -0.34 -8.76 12.46
CA ALA A 90 -1.22 -7.80 13.12
C ALA A 90 -0.61 -7.11 14.36
N ASP A 91 0.32 -7.77 15.05
CA ASP A 91 1.01 -7.29 16.26
C ASP A 91 2.43 -6.77 15.97
N HIS A 92 2.78 -6.50 14.71
CA HIS A 92 4.08 -5.94 14.35
C HIS A 92 4.27 -4.55 14.98
N PRO A 93 5.42 -4.22 15.61
CA PRO A 93 5.62 -2.98 16.35
C PRO A 93 5.32 -1.70 15.58
N ILE A 94 5.74 -1.62 14.31
CA ILE A 94 5.44 -0.45 13.46
C ILE A 94 3.94 -0.22 13.32
N LEU A 95 3.11 -1.27 13.33
CA LEU A 95 1.66 -1.19 13.18
C LEU A 95 0.92 -0.91 14.49
N GLN A 96 1.64 -0.80 15.62
CA GLN A 96 1.04 -0.53 16.93
C GLN A 96 1.15 0.93 17.37
N ASP A 97 1.92 1.75 16.67
CA ASP A 97 2.07 3.17 16.98
C ASP A 97 1.05 4.01 16.18
N PRO A 98 -0.02 4.53 16.82
CA PRO A 98 -1.07 5.27 16.13
C PRO A 98 -0.59 6.64 15.61
N ASN A 99 0.57 7.12 16.06
CA ASN A 99 1.11 8.41 15.65
C ASN A 99 2.23 8.29 14.60
N ALA A 100 2.71 7.08 14.36
CA ALA A 100 3.78 6.81 13.41
C ALA A 100 3.30 6.97 11.96
N GLY A 101 4.10 7.66 11.17
CA GLY A 101 3.82 7.95 9.76
C GLY A 101 5.04 8.50 9.05
N LEU A 102 4.94 8.67 7.74
CA LEU A 102 6.03 9.24 6.95
C LEU A 102 6.17 10.73 7.22
N GLN A 103 7.40 11.21 7.30
CA GLN A 103 7.68 12.64 7.38
C GLN A 103 7.25 13.32 6.06
N ASN A 104 6.57 14.46 6.17
CA ASN A 104 6.25 15.28 5.00
C ASN A 104 7.56 15.79 4.38
N ARG A 105 7.83 15.44 3.12
CA ARG A 105 9.09 15.80 2.44
C ARG A 105 8.82 16.28 1.02
N VAL A 106 9.73 17.11 0.52
CA VAL A 106 9.78 17.51 -0.90
C VAL A 106 10.31 16.33 -1.69
N CYS A 107 9.60 15.93 -2.75
CA CYS A 107 10.09 15.01 -3.76
C CYS A 107 10.10 15.69 -5.13
N ASN A 108 11.24 15.62 -5.81
CA ASN A 108 11.44 16.18 -7.14
C ASN A 108 11.69 15.05 -8.14
N LEU A 109 10.75 14.89 -9.06
CA LEU A 109 10.73 13.91 -10.13
C LEU A 109 10.95 14.64 -11.46
N PRO A 110 11.70 14.07 -12.41
CA PRO A 110 11.74 14.62 -13.76
C PRO A 110 10.34 14.56 -14.39
N PRO A 111 10.05 15.40 -15.40
CA PRO A 111 8.81 15.31 -16.15
C PRO A 111 8.62 13.91 -16.74
N TRP A 112 7.39 13.40 -16.70
CA TRP A 112 7.08 12.13 -17.33
C TRP A 112 7.13 12.23 -18.85
N THR A 113 7.84 11.29 -19.47
CA THR A 113 7.77 11.03 -20.90
C THR A 113 7.48 9.56 -21.12
N SER A 114 6.51 9.23 -21.97
CA SER A 114 6.12 7.86 -22.29
C SER A 114 7.13 7.18 -23.23
N THR A 115 8.36 7.07 -22.76
CA THR A 115 9.48 6.35 -23.38
C THR A 115 10.18 5.53 -22.31
N GLN A 116 10.95 4.51 -22.73
CA GLN A 116 11.77 3.70 -21.83
C GLN A 116 12.67 4.57 -20.93
N ASP A 117 13.49 5.42 -21.53
CA ASP A 117 14.44 6.29 -20.83
C ASP A 117 13.73 7.30 -19.90
N GLY A 118 12.54 7.77 -20.32
CA GLY A 118 11.70 8.66 -19.53
C GLY A 118 11.17 8.02 -18.25
N ALA A 119 10.65 6.81 -18.40
CA ALA A 119 10.20 6.00 -17.27
C ALA A 119 11.37 5.67 -16.34
N GLU A 120 12.52 5.27 -16.88
CA GLU A 120 13.72 4.98 -16.09
C GLU A 120 14.18 6.18 -15.27
N ALA A 121 14.26 7.37 -15.88
CA ALA A 121 14.62 8.59 -15.17
C ALA A 121 13.60 8.95 -14.07
N PHE A 122 12.30 8.80 -14.37
CA PHE A 122 11.22 9.07 -13.42
C PHE A 122 11.28 8.14 -12.21
N PHE A 123 11.36 6.82 -12.43
CA PHE A 123 11.37 5.84 -11.34
C PHE A 123 12.68 5.82 -10.57
N THR A 124 13.82 6.13 -11.21
CA THR A 124 15.09 6.31 -10.49
C THR A 124 15.01 7.48 -9.50
N ALA A 125 14.38 8.60 -9.89
CA ALA A 125 14.15 9.71 -8.98
C ALA A 125 13.10 9.37 -7.90
N ALA A 126 12.03 8.68 -8.27
CA ALA A 126 11.00 8.24 -7.34
C ALA A 126 11.55 7.29 -6.27
N SER A 127 12.42 6.35 -6.65
CA SER A 127 13.08 5.42 -5.71
C SER A 127 13.85 6.18 -4.65
N LYS A 128 14.61 7.21 -5.02
CA LYS A 128 15.34 8.04 -4.05
C LYS A 128 14.42 8.77 -3.08
N CYS A 129 13.25 9.23 -3.54
CA CYS A 129 12.25 9.83 -2.65
C CYS A 129 11.64 8.80 -1.69
N LEU A 130 11.36 7.59 -2.18
CA LEU A 130 10.85 6.47 -1.36
C LEU A 130 11.89 6.04 -0.32
N ASP A 131 13.17 5.91 -0.70
CA ASP A 131 14.28 5.62 0.22
C ASP A 131 14.37 6.68 1.33
N ALA A 132 14.30 7.96 0.97
CA ALA A 132 14.36 9.06 1.93
C ALA A 132 13.12 9.16 2.84
N ALA A 133 12.00 8.57 2.44
CA ALA A 133 10.78 8.51 3.24
C ALA A 133 10.80 7.32 4.19
N TRP A 134 11.12 6.12 3.69
CA TRP A 134 11.01 4.86 4.43
C TRP A 134 12.27 4.50 5.22
N GLY A 135 13.46 4.81 4.73
CA GLY A 135 14.72 4.46 5.41
C GLY A 135 14.78 4.97 6.85
N PRO A 136 14.66 6.31 7.08
CA PRO A 136 14.66 6.86 8.43
C PRO A 136 13.51 6.35 9.31
N PHE A 137 12.36 6.04 8.69
CA PHE A 137 11.23 5.46 9.41
C PHE A 137 11.57 4.06 9.94
N LEU A 138 12.05 3.17 9.08
CA LEU A 138 12.39 1.79 9.43
C LEU A 138 13.56 1.73 10.43
N GLU A 139 14.59 2.54 10.21
CA GLU A 139 15.73 2.65 11.13
C GLU A 139 15.31 3.10 12.53
N SER A 140 14.30 3.98 12.65
CA SER A 140 13.78 4.43 13.96
C SER A 140 13.11 3.32 14.77
N TYR A 141 12.67 2.24 14.11
CA TYR A 141 12.16 1.02 14.73
C TYR A 141 13.21 -0.09 14.87
N ASN A 142 14.50 0.23 14.64
CA ASN A 142 15.60 -0.74 14.63
C ASN A 142 15.38 -1.89 13.63
N LEU A 143 14.73 -1.60 12.50
CA LEU A 143 14.58 -2.51 11.37
C LEU A 143 15.73 -2.31 10.37
N PRO A 144 16.13 -3.36 9.62
CA PRO A 144 17.14 -3.20 8.58
C PRO A 144 16.59 -2.32 7.46
N PHE A 145 17.48 -1.60 6.79
CA PHE A 145 17.13 -0.89 5.57
C PHE A 145 18.32 -0.90 4.60
N THR A 146 18.04 -1.38 3.39
CA THR A 146 18.93 -1.31 2.24
C THR A 146 18.03 -0.95 1.06
N PRO A 147 18.33 0.11 0.29
CA PRO A 147 17.52 0.44 -0.88
C PRO A 147 17.38 -0.76 -1.84
N PRO A 148 16.21 -0.95 -2.46
CA PRO A 148 16.03 -1.99 -3.46
C PRO A 148 16.82 -1.65 -4.73
N ALA A 149 17.38 -2.67 -5.38
CA ALA A 149 17.98 -2.51 -6.70
C ALA A 149 16.88 -2.31 -7.75
N LEU A 150 17.06 -1.33 -8.63
CA LEU A 150 16.06 -0.96 -9.64
C LEU A 150 16.46 -1.48 -11.02
N HIS A 151 15.53 -2.17 -11.69
CA HIS A 151 15.74 -2.83 -12.97
C HIS A 151 14.65 -2.42 -13.97
N PHE A 152 15.02 -2.30 -15.24
CA PHE A 152 14.09 -1.89 -16.30
C PHE A 152 14.09 -2.87 -17.48
N PRO A 153 13.50 -4.08 -17.33
CA PRO A 153 13.50 -5.08 -18.39
C PRO A 153 12.76 -4.60 -19.66
N THR A 154 13.27 -4.94 -20.83
CA THR A 154 12.69 -4.56 -22.14
C THR A 154 12.06 -5.74 -22.90
N GLY A 155 12.36 -6.96 -22.45
CA GLY A 155 11.84 -8.22 -23.01
C GLY A 155 10.35 -8.44 -22.73
N PRO A 156 9.75 -9.46 -23.37
CA PRO A 156 8.38 -9.90 -23.05
C PRO A 156 8.31 -10.65 -21.70
N SER A 157 9.45 -11.03 -21.15
CA SER A 157 9.61 -11.63 -19.83
C SER A 157 10.98 -11.29 -19.25
N PHE A 158 11.17 -11.54 -17.95
CA PHE A 158 12.45 -11.39 -17.25
C PHE A 158 12.56 -12.41 -16.11
N ASP A 159 13.79 -12.79 -15.77
CA ASP A 159 14.06 -13.76 -14.70
C ASP A 159 14.38 -13.04 -13.38
N THR A 160 13.86 -13.59 -12.28
CA THR A 160 14.06 -13.11 -10.91
C THR A 160 14.33 -14.30 -9.98
N GLU A 161 14.73 -14.03 -8.74
CA GLU A 161 14.85 -15.07 -7.70
C GLU A 161 13.50 -15.72 -7.36
N CYS A 162 12.40 -15.01 -7.61
CA CYS A 162 11.02 -15.47 -7.44
C CYS A 162 10.47 -16.21 -8.69
N GLY A 163 11.28 -16.37 -9.74
CA GLY A 163 10.92 -17.06 -10.98
C GLY A 163 10.87 -16.14 -12.21
N THR A 164 10.45 -16.72 -13.35
CA THR A 164 10.31 -15.99 -14.62
C THR A 164 8.98 -15.26 -14.67
N ILE A 165 9.05 -13.94 -14.86
CA ILE A 165 7.90 -13.05 -14.86
C ILE A 165 7.56 -12.64 -16.30
N GLN A 166 6.31 -12.80 -16.69
CA GLN A 166 5.80 -12.34 -17.98
C GLN A 166 5.41 -10.87 -17.89
N VAL A 167 5.85 -10.05 -18.84
CA VAL A 167 5.46 -8.64 -18.93
C VAL A 167 4.07 -8.55 -19.55
N GLY A 168 3.13 -7.90 -18.86
CA GLY A 168 1.77 -7.75 -19.36
C GLY A 168 0.90 -6.88 -18.47
N ILE A 169 -0.39 -6.84 -18.77
CA ILE A 169 -1.39 -6.03 -18.05
C ILE A 169 -1.44 -6.38 -16.56
N ALA A 170 -1.27 -7.66 -16.23
CA ALA A 170 -1.26 -8.15 -14.85
C ALA A 170 0.07 -7.92 -14.12
N THR A 171 1.14 -7.52 -14.81
CA THR A 171 2.47 -7.31 -14.20
C THR A 171 3.11 -6.04 -14.78
N ALA A 172 2.63 -4.91 -14.29
CA ALA A 172 3.10 -3.58 -14.72
C ALA A 172 4.44 -3.20 -14.07
N ALA A 173 4.65 -3.64 -12.83
CA ALA A 173 5.91 -3.61 -12.10
C ALA A 173 5.93 -4.85 -11.18
N TYR A 174 7.08 -5.14 -10.57
CA TYR A 174 7.22 -6.32 -9.73
C TYR A 174 8.33 -6.14 -8.69
N TYR A 175 8.07 -6.54 -7.45
CA TYR A 175 9.08 -6.65 -6.40
C TYR A 175 9.44 -8.11 -6.10
N CYS A 176 10.73 -8.40 -5.96
CA CYS A 176 11.25 -9.69 -5.49
C CYS A 176 12.61 -9.52 -4.79
N GLU A 177 12.76 -10.04 -3.57
CA GLU A 177 14.04 -10.16 -2.84
C GLU A 177 14.97 -8.93 -2.97
N ASN A 178 14.49 -7.75 -2.57
CA ASN A 178 15.23 -6.47 -2.65
C ASN A 178 15.46 -5.93 -4.08
N ASN A 179 14.72 -6.41 -5.08
CA ASN A 179 14.77 -5.93 -6.45
C ASN A 179 13.39 -5.40 -6.89
N LEU A 180 13.37 -4.20 -7.47
CA LEU A 180 12.22 -3.61 -8.14
C LEU A 180 12.41 -3.67 -9.64
N TYR A 181 11.46 -4.27 -10.35
CA TYR A 181 11.45 -4.39 -11.80
C TYR A 181 10.34 -3.55 -12.39
N VAL A 182 10.68 -2.66 -13.32
CA VAL A 182 9.71 -1.76 -13.96
C VAL A 182 9.83 -1.89 -15.49
N PRO A 183 9.23 -2.92 -16.10
CA PRO A 183 9.24 -3.06 -17.54
C PRO A 183 8.33 -2.02 -18.19
N PHE A 184 8.87 -1.14 -19.03
CA PHE A 184 8.10 -0.05 -19.65
C PHE A 184 6.84 -0.53 -20.38
N LYS A 185 6.92 -1.69 -21.07
CA LYS A 185 5.77 -2.30 -21.76
C LYS A 185 4.63 -2.69 -20.80
N GLY A 186 4.92 -3.00 -19.54
CA GLY A 186 3.93 -3.34 -18.52
C GLY A 186 3.14 -2.12 -18.02
N LEU A 187 3.69 -0.92 -18.17
CA LEU A 187 3.07 0.32 -17.69
C LEU A 187 1.83 0.73 -18.48
N GLN A 188 1.59 0.11 -19.64
CA GLN A 188 0.40 0.36 -20.47
C GLN A 188 0.23 1.85 -20.80
N THR A 189 1.32 2.50 -21.24
CA THR A 189 1.34 3.95 -21.49
C THR A 189 0.36 4.41 -22.57
N ASP A 190 -0.06 3.51 -23.46
CA ASP A 190 -1.10 3.79 -24.45
C ASP A 190 -2.50 3.90 -23.83
N GLN A 191 -2.75 3.19 -22.72
CA GLN A 191 -4.00 3.25 -21.97
C GLN A 191 -4.00 4.40 -20.97
N TYR A 192 -2.95 4.50 -20.16
CA TYR A 192 -2.87 5.49 -19.07
C TYR A 192 -2.34 6.85 -19.53
N GLY A 193 -1.73 6.97 -20.71
CA GLY A 193 -1.28 8.24 -21.26
C GLY A 193 -0.30 8.99 -20.35
N ASN A 194 -0.39 10.32 -20.36
CA ASN A 194 0.46 11.17 -19.51
C ASN A 194 -0.16 11.39 -18.12
N ASN A 195 -0.20 10.32 -17.31
CA ASN A 195 -0.71 10.34 -15.95
C ASN A 195 0.35 9.87 -14.94
N PRO A 196 1.40 10.67 -14.66
CA PRO A 196 2.50 10.27 -13.79
C PRO A 196 2.11 9.90 -12.36
N GLY A 197 0.98 10.43 -11.85
CA GLY A 197 0.45 10.02 -10.55
C GLY A 197 0.06 8.55 -10.50
N VAL A 198 -0.50 8.00 -11.58
CA VAL A 198 -0.89 6.59 -11.69
C VAL A 198 0.34 5.70 -11.64
N TYR A 199 1.36 6.03 -12.44
CA TYR A 199 2.62 5.29 -12.46
C TYR A 199 3.37 5.37 -11.13
N LEU A 200 3.35 6.54 -10.48
CA LEU A 200 3.96 6.73 -9.17
C LEU A 200 3.28 5.92 -8.08
N ALA A 201 1.94 5.84 -8.09
CA ALA A 201 1.19 5.04 -7.12
C ALA A 201 1.44 3.54 -7.29
N LEU A 202 1.52 3.05 -8.54
CA LEU A 202 1.95 1.69 -8.85
C LEU A 202 3.36 1.42 -8.31
N PHE A 203 4.32 2.29 -8.59
CA PHE A 203 5.69 2.08 -8.15
C PHE A 203 5.84 2.15 -6.62
N ALA A 204 5.10 3.05 -5.96
CA ALA A 204 5.07 3.12 -4.51
C ALA A 204 4.38 1.90 -3.86
N HIS A 205 3.48 1.21 -4.58
CA HIS A 205 2.91 -0.06 -4.15
C HIS A 205 3.98 -1.16 -4.13
N GLU A 206 4.73 -1.32 -5.23
CA GLU A 206 5.84 -2.28 -5.27
C GLU A 206 6.92 -1.96 -4.22
N TYR A 207 7.19 -0.68 -3.98
CA TYR A 207 8.07 -0.27 -2.89
C TYR A 207 7.46 -0.60 -1.51
N GLY A 208 6.14 -0.60 -1.38
CA GLY A 208 5.44 -1.09 -0.19
C GLY A 208 5.77 -2.55 0.13
N HIS A 209 5.94 -3.41 -0.89
CA HIS A 209 6.45 -4.77 -0.69
C HIS A 209 7.89 -4.79 -0.19
N HIS A 210 8.74 -3.88 -0.67
CA HIS A 210 10.09 -3.70 -0.10
C HIS A 210 10.04 -3.36 1.39
N VAL A 211 9.16 -2.44 1.80
CA VAL A 211 8.95 -2.09 3.21
C VAL A 211 8.50 -3.31 4.03
N GLN A 212 7.56 -4.10 3.50
CA GLN A 212 7.13 -5.34 4.16
C GLN A 212 8.27 -6.35 4.31
N GLU A 213 9.11 -6.48 3.28
CA GLU A 213 10.25 -7.40 3.25
C GLU A 213 11.28 -7.04 4.32
N VAL A 214 11.75 -5.79 4.34
CA VAL A 214 12.77 -5.36 5.30
C VAL A 214 12.21 -5.25 6.73
N ALA A 215 10.91 -5.06 6.90
CA ALA A 215 10.26 -5.16 8.20
C ALA A 215 10.12 -6.62 8.69
N GLY A 216 10.12 -7.61 7.80
CA GLY A 216 9.83 -9.03 8.12
C GLY A 216 8.35 -9.41 8.05
N ILE A 217 7.48 -8.48 7.63
CA ILE A 217 6.05 -8.71 7.45
C ILE A 217 5.80 -9.60 6.23
N MET A 218 6.53 -9.38 5.13
CA MET A 218 6.40 -10.18 3.90
C MET A 218 6.74 -11.65 4.17
N ASP A 219 7.85 -11.90 4.88
CA ASP A 219 8.25 -13.23 5.34
C ASP A 219 7.16 -13.90 6.18
N ALA A 220 6.63 -13.20 7.18
CA ALA A 220 5.59 -13.72 8.05
C ALA A 220 4.29 -14.03 7.28
N ALA A 221 3.93 -13.22 6.29
CA ALA A 221 2.74 -13.42 5.46
C ALA A 221 2.91 -14.65 4.55
N TRP A 222 4.05 -14.77 3.86
CA TRP A 222 4.34 -15.91 2.99
C TRP A 222 4.40 -17.23 3.76
N GLN A 223 4.93 -17.24 4.99
CA GLN A 223 4.87 -18.43 5.85
C GLN A 223 3.42 -18.91 6.08
N LYS A 224 2.48 -17.99 6.30
CA LYS A 224 1.05 -18.32 6.47
C LYS A 224 0.43 -18.78 5.15
N ILE A 225 0.72 -18.09 4.05
CA ILE A 225 0.21 -18.44 2.71
C ILE A 225 0.66 -19.86 2.32
N TYR A 226 1.95 -20.18 2.48
CA TYR A 226 2.46 -21.51 2.14
C TYR A 226 1.92 -22.61 3.05
N ALA A 227 1.78 -22.35 4.35
CA ALA A 227 1.20 -23.31 5.28
C ALA A 227 -0.27 -23.63 4.96
N ALA A 228 -1.04 -22.63 4.51
CA ALA A 228 -2.44 -22.81 4.12
C ALA A 228 -2.60 -23.35 2.69
N GLY A 229 -1.59 -23.22 1.85
CA GLY A 229 -1.66 -23.41 0.40
C GLY A 229 -2.07 -22.12 -0.32
N GLN A 230 -1.30 -21.72 -1.33
CA GLN A 230 -1.41 -20.41 -1.98
C GLN A 230 -2.82 -20.11 -2.54
N ASN A 231 -3.51 -21.13 -3.05
CA ASN A 231 -4.83 -21.00 -3.67
C ASN A 231 -5.97 -21.41 -2.73
N SER A 232 -5.71 -21.71 -1.45
CA SER A 232 -6.78 -21.97 -0.49
C SER A 232 -7.47 -20.66 -0.11
N PRO A 233 -8.72 -20.72 0.39
CA PRO A 233 -9.42 -19.53 0.88
C PRO A 233 -8.59 -18.74 1.90
N GLU A 234 -7.90 -19.43 2.81
CA GLU A 234 -7.04 -18.82 3.83
C GLU A 234 -5.74 -18.24 3.24
N GLY A 235 -5.13 -18.92 2.26
CA GLY A 235 -3.95 -18.41 1.54
C GLY A 235 -4.27 -17.14 0.75
N LEU A 236 -5.41 -17.14 0.05
CA LEU A 236 -5.89 -15.97 -0.69
C LEU A 236 -6.27 -14.81 0.23
N ASP A 237 -6.88 -15.07 1.40
CA ASP A 237 -7.13 -14.03 2.41
C ASP A 237 -5.86 -13.37 2.90
N MET A 238 -4.85 -14.17 3.22
CA MET A 238 -3.55 -13.64 3.62
C MET A 238 -2.87 -12.86 2.49
N SER A 239 -3.01 -13.32 1.24
CA SER A 239 -2.51 -12.58 0.08
C SER A 239 -3.19 -11.22 -0.04
N ARG A 240 -4.52 -11.14 0.04
CA ARG A 240 -5.25 -9.86 -0.02
C ARG A 240 -4.79 -8.90 1.06
N ARG A 241 -4.59 -9.36 2.30
CA ARG A 241 -4.08 -8.52 3.40
C ARG A 241 -2.69 -7.96 3.09
N LYS A 242 -1.79 -8.79 2.59
CA LYS A 242 -0.43 -8.39 2.19
C LYS A 242 -0.48 -7.33 1.08
N GLU A 243 -1.26 -7.55 0.02
CA GLU A 243 -1.40 -6.63 -1.11
C GLU A 243 -2.06 -5.30 -0.71
N LEU A 244 -3.14 -5.35 0.07
CA LEU A 244 -3.85 -4.14 0.54
C LEU A 244 -3.00 -3.29 1.49
N GLN A 245 -2.07 -3.90 2.23
CA GLN A 245 -1.14 -3.13 3.06
C GLN A 245 -0.11 -2.40 2.20
N ALA A 246 0.48 -3.06 1.20
CA ALA A 246 1.37 -2.41 0.24
C ALA A 246 0.65 -1.26 -0.48
N GLN A 247 -0.64 -1.46 -0.78
CA GLN A 247 -1.51 -0.44 -1.33
C GLN A 247 -1.74 0.75 -0.38
N CYS A 248 -1.93 0.50 0.91
CA CYS A 248 -2.00 1.56 1.91
C CYS A 248 -0.67 2.33 2.04
N PHE A 249 0.47 1.64 1.99
CA PHE A 249 1.81 2.26 2.00
C PHE A 249 2.05 3.16 0.77
N SER A 250 1.57 2.75 -0.41
CA SER A 250 1.56 3.61 -1.60
C SER A 250 0.79 4.91 -1.35
N GLY A 251 -0.39 4.80 -0.74
CA GLY A 251 -1.20 5.94 -0.32
C GLY A 251 -0.44 6.87 0.61
N MET A 252 0.15 6.33 1.69
CA MET A 252 0.95 7.10 2.65
C MET A 252 2.05 7.90 1.97
N PHE A 253 2.78 7.27 1.03
CA PHE A 253 3.83 7.96 0.29
C PHE A 253 3.29 9.16 -0.50
N LEU A 254 2.23 8.99 -1.29
CA LEU A 254 1.66 10.11 -2.05
C LEU A 254 1.07 11.19 -1.13
N GLY A 255 0.41 10.82 -0.04
CA GLY A 255 -0.14 11.74 0.96
C GLY A 255 0.93 12.58 1.67
N ALA A 256 2.10 12.00 1.97
CA ALA A 256 3.20 12.70 2.62
C ALA A 256 3.89 13.73 1.70
N HIS A 257 3.83 13.55 0.38
CA HIS A 257 4.61 14.34 -0.58
C HIS A 257 3.78 15.30 -1.45
N VAL A 258 2.45 15.12 -1.53
CA VAL A 258 1.58 16.03 -2.29
C VAL A 258 1.63 17.45 -1.72
N ASP A 259 1.74 18.44 -2.62
CA ASP A 259 1.72 19.87 -2.30
C ASP A 259 2.77 20.30 -1.27
N ARG A 260 3.94 19.64 -1.27
CA ARG A 260 5.08 19.99 -0.41
C ARG A 260 6.08 20.96 -1.07
N GLY A 261 5.77 21.48 -2.25
CA GLY A 261 6.67 22.34 -3.03
C GLY A 261 7.64 21.59 -3.95
N GLY A 262 7.48 20.27 -4.07
CA GLY A 262 8.14 19.46 -5.09
C GLY A 262 7.29 19.29 -6.35
N THR A 263 7.62 18.28 -7.16
CA THR A 263 6.93 18.02 -8.43
C THR A 263 5.71 17.11 -8.29
N ILE A 264 5.50 16.49 -7.12
CA ILE A 264 4.27 15.73 -6.83
C ILE A 264 3.13 16.72 -6.55
N THR A 265 2.35 17.00 -7.60
CA THR A 265 1.25 17.97 -7.56
C THR A 265 -0.06 17.36 -7.06
N ARG A 266 -1.00 18.21 -6.66
CA ARG A 266 -2.39 17.78 -6.40
C ARG A 266 -3.04 17.05 -7.59
N ASP A 267 -2.74 17.41 -8.83
CA ASP A 267 -3.28 16.73 -10.01
C ASP A 267 -2.76 15.28 -10.11
N MET A 268 -1.46 15.06 -9.89
CA MET A 268 -0.89 13.71 -9.81
C MET A 268 -1.56 12.89 -8.70
N TYR A 269 -1.72 13.47 -7.51
CA TYR A 269 -2.39 12.82 -6.38
C TYR A 269 -3.85 12.47 -6.71
N ASN A 270 -4.62 13.38 -7.30
CA ASN A 270 -6.02 13.12 -7.64
C ASN A 270 -6.17 12.05 -8.73
N LYS A 271 -5.25 12.03 -9.71
CA LYS A 271 -5.22 10.98 -10.74
C LYS A 271 -4.92 9.62 -10.13
N ALA A 272 -3.93 9.54 -9.23
CA ALA A 272 -3.67 8.33 -8.46
C ALA A 272 -4.90 7.93 -7.64
N TRP A 273 -5.50 8.86 -6.89
CA TRP A 273 -6.67 8.62 -6.05
C TRP A 273 -7.85 7.98 -6.80
N ASN A 274 -8.13 8.46 -8.01
CA ASN A 274 -9.25 7.98 -8.82
C ASN A 274 -8.94 6.66 -9.52
N ASP A 275 -7.69 6.47 -9.93
CA ASP A 275 -7.23 5.26 -10.62
C ASP A 275 -7.39 3.99 -9.76
N GLN A 276 -7.34 4.11 -8.43
CA GLN A 276 -7.44 2.96 -7.53
C GLN A 276 -8.78 2.21 -7.63
N GLU A 277 -9.86 2.88 -8.06
CA GLU A 277 -11.18 2.24 -8.29
C GLU A 277 -11.16 1.27 -9.48
N THR A 278 -10.11 1.31 -10.29
CA THR A 278 -9.96 0.48 -11.49
C THR A 278 -8.95 -0.66 -11.31
N ARG A 279 -8.41 -0.83 -10.09
CA ARG A 279 -7.40 -1.84 -9.74
C ARG A 279 -7.94 -2.79 -8.68
N GLY A 280 -7.37 -3.99 -8.59
CA GLY A 280 -7.81 -5.06 -7.68
C GLY A 280 -8.44 -6.24 -8.43
N ASP A 281 -9.06 -7.13 -7.66
CA ASP A 281 -9.54 -8.44 -8.09
C ASP A 281 -10.52 -8.38 -9.27
N ASN A 282 -11.37 -7.34 -9.34
CA ASN A 282 -12.34 -7.22 -10.42
C ASN A 282 -11.67 -6.93 -11.78
N THR A 283 -10.48 -6.33 -11.76
CA THR A 283 -9.71 -5.98 -12.96
C THR A 283 -8.68 -7.06 -13.31
N SER A 284 -7.92 -7.54 -12.33
CA SER A 284 -6.91 -8.59 -12.53
C SER A 284 -7.54 -9.97 -12.76
N ARG A 285 -8.80 -10.17 -12.31
CA ARG A 285 -9.47 -11.47 -12.21
C ARG A 285 -8.73 -12.48 -11.34
N SER A 286 -7.86 -11.97 -10.47
CA SER A 286 -7.25 -12.71 -9.37
C SER A 286 -8.05 -12.45 -8.08
N HIS A 287 -7.86 -13.27 -7.05
CA HIS A 287 -8.61 -13.17 -5.78
C HIS A 287 -7.67 -12.89 -4.59
N ASP A 288 -6.58 -12.19 -4.88
CA ASP A 288 -5.38 -12.07 -4.06
C ASP A 288 -4.98 -10.61 -3.79
N HIS A 289 -5.69 -9.61 -4.35
CA HIS A 289 -5.46 -8.17 -4.14
C HIS A 289 -6.64 -7.43 -3.50
N GLY A 290 -7.79 -8.10 -3.32
CA GLY A 290 -9.03 -7.52 -2.79
C GLY A 290 -9.88 -6.88 -3.89
N THR A 291 -11.17 -6.70 -3.65
CA THR A 291 -12.04 -6.03 -4.62
C THR A 291 -11.56 -4.61 -4.89
N ASN A 292 -11.95 -4.05 -6.04
CA ASN A 292 -11.52 -2.70 -6.38
C ASN A 292 -11.91 -1.65 -5.33
N ALA A 293 -13.06 -1.84 -4.67
CA ALA A 293 -13.50 -0.99 -3.57
C ALA A 293 -12.54 -1.05 -2.37
N HIS A 294 -12.11 -2.25 -1.97
CA HIS A 294 -11.14 -2.43 -0.89
C HIS A 294 -9.76 -1.90 -1.27
N TYR A 295 -9.31 -2.17 -2.51
CA TYR A 295 -8.05 -1.66 -3.04
C TYR A 295 -8.00 -0.12 -2.99
N ALA A 296 -9.09 0.54 -3.41
CA ALA A 296 -9.22 2.00 -3.30
C ALA A 296 -9.32 2.46 -1.85
N GLN A 297 -10.09 1.79 -0.99
CA GLN A 297 -10.27 2.16 0.41
C GLN A 297 -8.94 2.18 1.17
N TRP A 298 -8.13 1.13 1.06
CA TRP A 298 -6.86 1.03 1.77
C TRP A 298 -5.83 2.03 1.28
N TRP A 299 -5.75 2.27 -0.04
CA TRP A 299 -4.91 3.35 -0.57
C TRP A 299 -5.30 4.71 0.01
N ARG A 300 -6.61 4.99 0.07
CA ARG A 300 -7.15 6.26 0.54
C ARG A 300 -6.96 6.48 2.04
N ALA A 301 -7.01 5.42 2.84
CA ALA A 301 -6.68 5.48 4.27
C ALA A 301 -5.24 5.97 4.46
N GLY A 302 -4.28 5.29 3.83
CA GLY A 302 -2.88 5.71 3.87
C GLY A 302 -2.67 7.13 3.33
N ALA A 303 -3.32 7.47 2.21
CA ALA A 303 -3.16 8.77 1.55
C ALA A 303 -3.77 9.96 2.30
N LYS A 304 -4.76 9.74 3.18
CA LYS A 304 -5.38 10.79 3.99
C LYS A 304 -4.66 10.96 5.32
N ASP A 305 -4.50 9.87 6.03
CA ASP A 305 -4.14 9.91 7.45
C ASP A 305 -2.63 9.86 7.63
N ASN A 306 -1.91 9.23 6.68
CA ASN A 306 -0.47 9.00 6.75
C ASN A 306 -0.07 8.46 8.14
N ARG A 307 -0.84 7.46 8.62
CA ARG A 307 -0.57 6.69 9.82
C ARG A 307 -0.37 5.24 9.44
N ILE A 308 0.74 4.67 9.87
CA ILE A 308 1.07 3.29 9.52
C ILE A 308 0.17 2.28 10.25
N ALA A 309 -0.33 2.62 11.45
CA ALA A 309 -1.29 1.79 12.18
C ALA A 309 -2.62 1.65 11.42
N ASP A 310 -3.02 2.68 10.67
CA ASP A 310 -4.21 2.65 9.80
C ASP A 310 -4.01 1.74 8.57
N CYS A 311 -2.78 1.25 8.33
CA CYS A 311 -2.45 0.26 7.30
C CYS A 311 -2.35 -1.18 7.87
N ASN A 312 -2.89 -1.44 9.06
CA ASN A 312 -2.88 -2.78 9.66
C ASN A 312 -4.00 -3.69 9.10
N THR A 313 -3.82 -4.12 7.84
CA THR A 313 -4.74 -5.05 7.16
C THR A 313 -4.80 -6.42 7.82
N PHE A 314 -3.78 -6.82 8.58
CA PHE A 314 -3.74 -8.11 9.26
C PHE A 314 -4.63 -8.14 10.51
N ALA A 315 -4.92 -7.00 11.11
CA ALA A 315 -5.88 -6.86 12.21
C ALA A 315 -7.32 -6.61 11.73
N ALA A 316 -7.51 -6.28 10.45
CA ALA A 316 -8.81 -5.95 9.88
C ALA A 316 -9.75 -7.17 9.80
N SER A 317 -11.06 -6.92 9.78
CA SER A 317 -12.03 -8.01 9.59
C SER A 317 -11.92 -8.57 8.17
N ALA A 318 -12.38 -9.81 7.94
CA ALA A 318 -12.38 -10.38 6.59
C ALA A 318 -13.20 -9.53 5.60
N SER A 319 -14.30 -8.92 6.05
CA SER A 319 -15.13 -8.04 5.24
C SER A 319 -14.48 -6.71 4.86
N ASP A 320 -13.37 -6.33 5.50
CA ASP A 320 -12.62 -5.11 5.15
C ASP A 320 -11.51 -5.39 4.13
N VAL A 321 -11.31 -6.65 3.72
CA VAL A 321 -10.22 -7.08 2.82
C VAL A 321 -10.70 -7.95 1.65
N SER A 322 -12.00 -8.21 1.53
CA SER A 322 -12.62 -8.99 0.43
C SER A 322 -14.00 -8.48 0.09
#